data_AF-A0A926SC75-F1
#
_entry.id   AF-A0A926SC75-F1
#
_cell.length_a   1.000
_cell.length_b   1.000
_cell.length_c   1.000
_cell.angle_alpha   90.00
_cell.angle_beta   90.00
_cell.angle_gamma   90.00
#
_symmetry.space_group_name_H-M   'P 1'
#
loop_
_entity.id
_entity.type
_entity.pdbx_description
1 polymer ?
#
loop_
_entity_poly.entity_id
_entity_poly.type
_entity_poly.pdbx_seq_one_letter_code
_entity_poly.pdbx_strand_id
1 'polypeptide(L)'
;MQERTMEHYCTNGVPGNLPVAKGQGYSTIAWIPEAQGSWALPLRHERITSWESPIDKAVWQLKQVCQYLPVRPISLWDSEYGCAPFV
;
A
#
# COMPACT_ATOMS: atom_id res chain seq x y z
N MET A 1 0.37 22.16 -12.18
CA MET A 1 0.76 21.86 -10.78
C MET A 1 1.53 20.54 -10.81
N GLN A 2 2.78 20.48 -10.33
CA GLN A 2 3.55 19.23 -10.33
C GLN A 2 3.05 18.31 -9.20
N GLU A 3 2.67 17.08 -9.54
CA GLU A 3 2.10 16.09 -8.61
C GLU A 3 3.19 15.51 -7.68
N ARG A 4 3.05 15.74 -6.37
CA ARG A 4 4.05 15.35 -5.36
C ARG A 4 3.33 14.89 -4.09
N THR A 5 3.87 13.86 -3.44
CA THR A 5 3.44 13.43 -2.11
C THR A 5 4.48 13.89 -1.08
N MET A 6 4.02 14.47 0.02
CA MET A 6 4.85 14.83 1.16
C MET A 6 4.56 13.84 2.28
N GLU A 7 5.57 13.05 2.66
CA GLU A 7 5.43 12.05 3.72
C GLU A 7 6.25 12.48 4.93
N HIS A 8 5.64 12.36 6.12
CA HIS A 8 6.28 12.62 7.40
C HIS A 8 6.66 11.28 8.02
N TYR A 9 7.96 10.99 8.08
CA TYR A 9 8.46 9.80 8.77
C TYR A 9 9.04 10.18 10.13
N CYS A 10 8.82 9.35 11.15
CA CYS A 10 9.55 9.46 12.41
C CYS A 10 11.03 9.15 12.16
N THR A 11 11.91 10.13 12.32
CA THR A 11 13.36 10.04 12.07
C THR A 11 14.12 9.29 13.17
N ASN A 12 13.52 8.26 13.78
CA ASN A 12 14.16 7.57 14.89
C ASN A 12 15.24 6.59 14.40
N GLY A 13 16.46 7.11 14.21
CA GLY A 13 17.69 6.30 14.27
C GLY A 13 18.49 6.12 12.98
N VAL A 14 18.05 6.66 11.83
CA VAL A 14 18.80 6.56 10.57
C VAL A 14 19.49 7.90 10.23
N PRO A 15 20.83 8.00 10.26
CA PRO A 15 21.54 9.22 9.89
C PRO A 15 21.23 9.61 8.43
N GLY A 16 20.76 10.85 8.22
CA GLY A 16 20.44 11.37 6.89
C GLY A 16 18.96 11.32 6.52
N ASN A 17 18.08 10.77 7.35
CA ASN A 17 16.65 10.78 7.10
C ASN A 17 16.07 12.16 7.43
N LEU A 18 15.63 12.90 6.40
CA LEU A 18 14.97 14.20 6.60
C LEU A 18 13.54 13.97 7.13
N PRO A 19 13.05 14.75 8.11
CA PRO A 19 11.70 14.60 8.68
C PRO A 19 10.58 14.66 7.63
N VAL A 20 10.84 15.35 6.50
CA VAL A 20 9.95 15.47 5.36
C VAL A 20 10.77 15.22 4.10
N ALA A 21 10.47 14.14 3.40
CA ALA A 21 11.06 13.82 2.11
C ALA A 21 10.04 14.03 0.99
N LYS A 22 10.47 14.58 -0.15
CA LYS A 22 9.63 14.63 -1.36
C LYS A 22 9.73 13.27 -2.05
N GLY A 23 8.59 12.60 -2.16
CA GLY A 23 8.52 11.27 -2.75
C GLY A 23 7.25 11.08 -3.56
N GLN A 24 7.02 9.82 -3.92
CA GLN A 24 5.79 9.36 -4.54
C GLN A 24 5.36 8.12 -3.76
N GLY A 25 4.13 8.15 -3.24
CA GLY A 25 3.55 7.00 -2.56
C GLY A 25 3.17 5.93 -3.58
N TYR A 26 3.32 4.66 -3.20
CA TYR A 26 2.90 3.52 -3.99
C TYR A 26 2.08 2.57 -3.14
N SER A 27 1.00 2.04 -3.71
CA SER A 27 0.20 0.98 -3.11
C SER A 27 0.44 -0.32 -3.86
N THR A 28 0.79 -1.36 -3.10
CA THR A 28 1.15 -2.68 -3.64
C THR A 28 0.32 -3.75 -2.96
N ILE A 29 -0.36 -4.58 -3.76
CA ILE A 29 -0.97 -5.83 -3.30
C ILE A 29 -0.08 -6.98 -3.73
N ALA A 30 0.31 -7.82 -2.78
CA ALA A 30 1.05 -9.04 -3.05
C ALA A 30 0.29 -10.26 -2.55
N TRP A 31 0.47 -11.38 -3.26
CA TRP A 31 -0.07 -12.68 -2.92
C TRP A 31 0.99 -13.53 -2.22
N ILE A 32 0.60 -14.18 -1.13
CA ILE A 32 1.43 -15.14 -0.40
C ILE A 32 0.86 -16.54 -0.69
N PRO A 33 1.46 -17.29 -1.64
CA PRO A 33 0.91 -18.57 -2.09
C PRO A 33 1.23 -19.74 -1.16
N GLU A 34 2.32 -19.66 -0.41
CA GLU A 34 2.86 -20.78 0.35
C GLU A 34 2.63 -20.59 1.85
N ALA A 35 2.35 -21.69 2.54
CA ALA A 35 2.23 -21.70 4.00
C ALA A 35 3.59 -21.59 4.70
N GLN A 36 4.69 -21.89 4.01
CA GLN A 36 6.06 -21.78 4.50
C GLN A 36 6.93 -21.19 3.39
N GLY A 37 7.80 -20.24 3.75
CA GLY A 37 8.64 -19.50 2.81
C GLY A 37 8.52 -18.00 3.02
N SER A 38 9.40 -17.24 2.35
CA SER A 38 9.47 -15.78 2.47
C SER A 38 9.46 -15.13 1.09
N TRP A 39 8.46 -15.46 0.27
CA TRP A 39 8.24 -14.79 -1.00
C TRP A 39 6.77 -14.39 -1.16
N ALA A 40 6.57 -13.28 -1.85
CA ALA A 40 5.26 -12.75 -2.17
C ALA A 40 5.25 -12.28 -3.63
N LEU A 41 4.22 -12.64 -4.39
CA LEU A 41 4.07 -12.23 -5.77
C LEU A 41 3.32 -10.89 -5.83
N PRO A 42 3.90 -9.80 -6.36
CA PRO A 42 3.17 -8.56 -6.55
C PRO A 42 2.06 -8.77 -7.58
N LEU A 43 0.81 -8.66 -7.15
CA LEU A 43 -0.34 -8.74 -8.05
C LEU A 43 -0.60 -7.40 -8.74
N ARG A 44 -0.51 -6.31 -7.97
CA ARG A 44 -0.65 -4.94 -8.47
C ARG A 44 0.28 -4.01 -7.73
N HIS A 45 0.86 -3.08 -8.46
CA HIS A 45 1.74 -2.03 -7.93
C HIS A 45 1.41 -0.74 -8.66
N GLU A 46 0.86 0.23 -7.94
CA GLU A 46 0.43 1.50 -8.55
C GLU A 46 0.79 2.68 -7.68
N ARG A 47 1.01 3.80 -8.36
CA ARG A 47 1.23 5.09 -7.73
C ARG A 47 -0.03 5.58 -7.04
N ILE A 48 0.13 6.09 -5.82
CA ILE A 48 -0.89 6.85 -5.09
C ILE A 48 -0.71 8.31 -5.50
N THR A 49 -1.72 8.89 -6.13
CA THR A 49 -1.68 10.29 -6.54
C THR A 49 -1.95 11.21 -5.36
N SER A 50 -1.60 12.50 -5.48
CA SER A 50 -1.80 13.49 -4.41
C SER A 50 -3.28 13.78 -4.05
N TRP A 51 -4.22 13.21 -4.80
CA TRP A 51 -5.67 13.38 -4.62
C TRP A 51 -6.35 12.10 -4.10
N GLU A 52 -5.61 11.00 -3.99
CA GLU A 52 -6.10 9.71 -3.48
C GLU A 52 -5.64 9.52 -2.03
N SER A 53 -6.51 8.93 -1.21
CA SER A 53 -6.04 8.39 0.07
C SER A 53 -5.42 7.00 -0.16
N PRO A 54 -4.39 6.60 0.62
CA PRO A 54 -3.80 5.27 0.52
C PRO A 54 -4.84 4.15 0.67
N ILE A 55 -5.80 4.33 1.58
CA ILE A 55 -6.85 3.33 1.80
C ILE A 55 -7.83 3.22 0.64
N ASP A 56 -8.27 4.33 0.04
CA ASP A 56 -9.18 4.28 -1.10
C ASP A 56 -8.51 3.57 -2.28
N LYS A 57 -7.20 3.81 -2.48
CA LYS A 57 -6.39 3.13 -3.48
C LYS A 57 -6.31 1.63 -3.19
N ALA A 58 -6.00 1.23 -1.97
CA ALA A 58 -5.93 -0.16 -1.55
C ALA A 58 -7.27 -0.90 -1.71
N VAL A 59 -8.38 -0.29 -1.28
CA VAL A 59 -9.73 -0.86 -1.43
C VAL A 59 -10.06 -1.04 -2.91
N TRP A 60 -9.77 -0.04 -3.75
CA TRP A 60 -9.98 -0.16 -5.19
C TRP A 60 -9.13 -1.27 -5.80
N GLN A 61 -7.83 -1.35 -5.45
CA GLN A 61 -6.94 -2.40 -5.93
C GLN A 61 -7.43 -3.80 -5.50
N LEU A 62 -7.84 -3.96 -4.25
CA LEU A 62 -8.37 -5.21 -3.71
C LEU A 62 -9.64 -5.62 -4.45
N LYS A 63 -10.55 -4.68 -4.74
CA LYS A 63 -11.74 -4.94 -5.56
C LYS A 63 -11.39 -5.46 -6.95
N GLN A 64 -10.34 -4.95 -7.59
CA GLN A 64 -9.88 -5.47 -8.89
C GLN A 64 -9.27 -6.87 -8.77
N VAL A 65 -8.48 -7.13 -7.74
CA VAL A 65 -7.87 -8.47 -7.51
C VAL A 65 -8.96 -9.52 -7.22
N CYS A 66 -9.94 -9.18 -6.39
CA CYS A 66 -11.04 -10.08 -6.01
C CYS A 66 -11.88 -10.59 -7.20
N GLN A 67 -11.89 -9.88 -8.34
CA GLN A 67 -12.58 -10.34 -9.55
C GLN A 67 -11.99 -11.63 -10.14
N TYR A 68 -10.71 -11.90 -9.85
CA TYR A 68 -9.97 -13.05 -10.38
C TYR A 68 -9.76 -14.15 -9.35
N LEU A 69 -10.18 -13.94 -8.09
CA LEU A 69 -10.01 -14.91 -7.04
C LEU A 69 -11.25 -15.81 -6.93
N PRO A 70 -11.07 -17.15 -6.90
CA PRO A 70 -12.19 -18.09 -6.84
C PRO A 70 -12.87 -18.10 -5.47
N VAL A 71 -12.23 -17.53 -4.45
CA VAL A 71 -12.70 -17.50 -3.06
C VAL A 71 -12.49 -16.11 -2.48
N ARG A 72 -13.23 -15.81 -1.41
CA ARG A 72 -13.07 -14.56 -0.67
C ARG A 72 -11.69 -14.52 0.01
N PRO A 73 -10.79 -13.58 -0.35
CA PRO A 73 -9.48 -13.51 0.27
C PRO A 73 -9.53 -12.93 1.69
N ILE A 74 -8.47 -13.21 2.45
CA ILE A 74 -8.09 -12.43 3.64
C ILE A 74 -6.99 -11.47 3.21
N SER A 75 -7.18 -10.17 3.45
CA SER A 75 -6.18 -9.14 3.19
C SER A 75 -5.60 -8.62 4.51
N LEU A 76 -4.28 -8.45 4.55
CA LEU A 76 -3.56 -7.83 5.66
C LEU A 76 -2.97 -6.50 5.19
N TRP A 77 -3.08 -5.47 6.01
CA TRP A 77 -2.59 -4.12 5.72
C TRP A 77 -1.73 -3.64 6.89
N ASP A 78 -0.71 -2.83 6.60
CA ASP A 78 0.08 -2.19 7.63
C ASP A 78 -0.65 -0.98 8.26
N SER A 79 -0.01 -0.34 9.23
CA SER A 79 -0.57 0.80 9.95
C SER A 79 -0.82 2.05 9.09
N GLU A 80 -0.18 2.18 7.93
CA GLU A 80 -0.34 3.34 7.05
C GLU A 80 -1.70 3.37 6.36
N TYR A 81 -2.32 2.20 6.16
CA TYR A 81 -3.68 2.09 5.62
C TYR A 81 -4.76 2.32 6.68
N GLY A 82 -4.39 2.39 7.97
CA GLY A 82 -5.29 2.65 9.08
C GLY A 82 -6.34 1.55 9.33
N CYS A 83 -7.23 1.79 10.30
CA CYS A 83 -8.40 0.94 10.55
C CYS A 83 -9.59 1.44 9.72
N ALA A 84 -9.61 1.13 8.43
CA ALA A 84 -10.75 1.49 7.60
C ALA A 84 -11.79 0.36 7.54
N PRO A 85 -13.09 0.69 7.60
CA PRO A 85 -14.13 -0.28 7.35
C PRO A 85 -14.09 -0.70 5.88
N PHE A 86 -13.95 -2.01 5.63
CA PHE A 86 -14.17 -2.59 4.30
C PHE A 86 -15.68 -2.71 4.08
N VAL A 87 -16.29 -1.67 3.49
CA VAL A 87 -17.73 -1.64 3.14
C VAL A 87 -17.99 -2.21 1.75
#